data_AF-A0A1V9V3L7-F1
#
_entry.id   AF-A0A1V9V3L7-F1
#
_cell.length_a   1.000
_cell.length_b   1.000
_cell.length_c   1.000
_cell.angle_alpha   90.00
_cell.angle_beta   90.00
_cell.angle_gamma   90.00
#
_symmetry.space_group_name_H-M   'P 1'
#
loop_
_entity.id
_entity.type
_entity.pdbx_description
1 polymer ?
#
loop_
_entity_poly.entity_id
_entity_poly.type
_entity_poly.pdbx_seq_one_letter_code
_entity_poly.pdbx_strand_id
1 'polypeptide(L)'
;MLASLDGIAARAGVGNDTLYRNFPTRDDLLSAVMAANLKNLLGTASDLLESLDAREALKEWLFMLTWQLGIWHDLPYCVASAKANPESSNTASAQLLTQTDKFLEKAKSSDLTMTGVTAVDFFELVTTLSWGIDRLGDDEPAARRRVTIATAGIFHAVK
;
A
#
# COMPACT_ATOMS: atom_id res chain seq x y z
N MET A 1 17.87 -1.34 -9.56
CA MET A 1 19.11 -0.57 -9.35
C MET A 1 18.70 0.84 -8.93
N LEU A 2 19.06 1.27 -7.72
CA LEU A 2 18.62 2.54 -7.17
C LEU A 2 19.35 3.70 -7.87
N ALA A 3 18.62 4.73 -8.32
CA ALA A 3 19.20 5.91 -8.98
C ALA A 3 20.05 6.74 -7.99
N SER A 4 21.19 7.28 -8.46
CA SER A 4 21.99 8.23 -7.68
C SER A 4 21.24 9.56 -7.50
N LEU A 5 21.53 10.31 -6.44
CA LEU A 5 20.92 11.63 -6.19
C LEU A 5 21.15 12.58 -7.38
N ASP A 6 22.36 12.58 -7.95
CA ASP A 6 22.67 13.35 -9.17
C ASP A 6 21.79 12.94 -10.36
N GLY A 7 21.55 11.64 -10.54
CA GLY A 7 20.66 11.14 -11.59
C GLY A 7 19.20 11.51 -11.35
N ILE A 8 18.79 11.64 -10.08
CA ILE A 8 17.45 12.12 -9.71
C ILE A 8 17.34 13.63 -9.98
N ALA A 9 18.32 14.44 -9.58
CA ALA A 9 18.34 15.88 -9.84
C ALA A 9 18.29 16.19 -11.35
N ALA A 10 19.11 15.50 -12.14
CA ALA A 10 19.13 15.65 -13.59
C ALA A 10 17.76 15.33 -14.23
N ARG A 11 17.13 14.24 -13.79
CA ARG A 11 15.82 13.81 -14.31
C ARG A 11 14.66 14.70 -13.82
N ALA A 12 14.79 15.29 -12.63
CA ALA A 12 13.84 16.23 -12.08
C ALA A 12 14.03 17.67 -12.62
N GLY A 13 15.09 17.93 -13.40
CA GLY A 13 15.39 19.26 -13.94
C GLY A 13 15.79 20.30 -12.88
N VAL A 14 16.27 19.85 -11.72
CA VAL A 14 16.72 20.72 -10.62
C VAL A 14 18.24 20.70 -10.51
N GLY A 15 18.84 21.81 -10.07
CA GLY A 15 20.27 21.85 -9.78
C GLY A 15 20.62 20.95 -8.59
N ASN A 16 21.80 20.33 -8.62
CA ASN A 16 22.30 19.50 -7.53
C ASN A 16 22.29 20.26 -6.19
N ASP A 17 22.74 21.52 -6.18
CA ASP A 17 22.71 22.36 -4.97
C ASP A 17 21.29 22.54 -4.42
N THR A 18 20.27 22.61 -5.27
CA THR A 18 18.88 22.70 -4.84
C THR A 18 18.40 21.36 -4.26
N LEU A 19 18.75 20.24 -4.89
CA LEU A 19 18.40 18.91 -4.39
C LEU A 19 19.07 18.65 -3.02
N TYR A 20 20.38 18.85 -2.91
CA TYR A 20 21.16 18.63 -1.68
C TYR A 20 20.77 19.57 -0.54
N ARG A 21 20.34 20.81 -0.82
CA ARG A 21 19.81 21.71 0.22
C ARG A 21 18.49 21.23 0.82
N ASN A 22 17.64 20.59 0.02
CA ASN A 22 16.34 20.07 0.48
C ASN A 22 16.45 18.64 1.03
N PHE A 23 17.36 17.85 0.48
CA PHE A 23 17.57 16.44 0.83
C PHE A 23 19.09 16.17 0.97
N PRO A 24 19.68 16.52 2.14
CA PRO A 24 21.12 16.39 2.36
C PRO A 24 21.60 14.94 2.20
N THR A 25 20.77 13.97 2.57
CA THR A 25 21.05 12.55 2.40
C THR A 25 20.04 11.87 1.47
N ARG A 26 20.43 10.70 0.97
CA ARG A 26 19.55 9.85 0.18
C ARG A 26 18.34 9.37 0.99
N ASP A 27 18.54 9.17 2.29
CA ASP A 27 17.49 8.74 3.21
C ASP A 27 16.46 9.86 3.44
N ASP A 28 16.89 11.13 3.47
CA ASP A 28 15.98 12.28 3.55
C ASP A 28 15.09 12.37 2.30
N LEU A 29 15.68 12.18 1.11
CA LEU A 29 14.91 12.14 -0.14
C LEU A 29 13.94 10.95 -0.15
N LEU A 30 14.40 9.77 0.25
CA LEU A 30 13.56 8.58 0.29
C LEU A 30 12.39 8.78 1.25
N SER A 31 12.65 9.26 2.47
CA SER A 31 11.64 9.58 3.47
C SER A 31 10.60 10.58 2.95
N ALA A 32 11.03 11.64 2.27
CA ALA A 32 10.12 12.63 1.68
C ALA A 32 9.26 12.06 0.54
N VAL A 33 9.84 11.25 -0.34
CA VAL A 33 9.10 10.52 -1.38
C VAL A 33 8.10 9.56 -0.76
N MET A 34 8.51 8.86 0.30
CA MET A 34 7.64 7.94 1.02
C MET A 34 6.45 8.67 1.65
N ALA A 35 6.69 9.79 2.34
CA ALA A 35 5.64 10.60 2.92
C ALA A 35 4.67 11.17 1.86
N ALA A 36 5.18 11.64 0.72
CA ALA A 36 4.36 12.15 -0.37
C ALA A 36 3.47 11.07 -0.99
N ASN A 37 4.04 9.88 -1.23
CA ASN A 37 3.29 8.74 -1.76
C ASN A 37 2.21 8.26 -0.78
N LEU A 38 2.53 8.17 0.52
CA LEU A 38 1.56 7.83 1.55
C LEU A 38 0.41 8.85 1.59
N LYS A 39 0.72 10.14 1.52
CA LYS A 39 -0.30 11.20 1.47
C LYS A 39 -1.22 11.03 0.24
N ASN A 40 -0.66 10.77 -0.93
CA ASN A 40 -1.43 10.56 -2.16
C ASN A 40 -2.30 9.30 -2.08
N LEU A 41 -1.75 8.21 -1.54
CA LEU A 41 -2.44 6.95 -1.33
C LEU A 41 -3.64 7.13 -0.38
N LEU A 42 -3.45 7.83 0.75
CA LEU A 42 -4.53 8.13 1.71
C LEU A 42 -5.58 9.10 1.14
N GLY A 43 -5.18 10.05 0.30
CA GLY A 43 -6.11 10.91 -0.43
C GLY A 43 -7.01 10.10 -1.35
N THR A 44 -6.39 9.29 -2.22
CA THR A 44 -7.12 8.39 -3.14
C THR A 44 -8.04 7.43 -2.39
N ALA A 45 -7.58 6.90 -1.25
CA ALA A 45 -8.38 6.02 -0.40
C ALA A 45 -9.68 6.68 0.10
N SER A 46 -9.63 7.98 0.40
CA SER A 46 -10.81 8.73 0.83
C SER A 46 -11.80 8.88 -0.34
N ASP A 47 -11.30 9.19 -1.53
CA ASP A 47 -12.13 9.31 -2.74
C ASP A 47 -12.82 7.97 -3.09
N LEU A 48 -12.13 6.83 -2.95
CA LEU A 48 -12.73 5.50 -3.17
C LEU A 48 -13.87 5.20 -2.20
N LEU A 49 -13.71 5.58 -0.92
CA LEU A 49 -14.75 5.39 0.09
C LEU A 49 -16.00 6.23 -0.20
N GLU A 50 -15.87 7.36 -0.90
CA GLU A 50 -16.99 8.21 -1.28
C GLU A 50 -17.64 7.79 -2.61
N SER A 51 -16.84 7.34 -3.58
CA SER A 51 -17.28 7.16 -4.98
C SER A 51 -17.73 5.75 -5.35
N LEU A 52 -17.27 4.71 -4.65
CA LEU A 52 -17.53 3.31 -5.01
C LEU A 52 -18.46 2.61 -4.02
N ASP A 53 -19.08 1.50 -4.46
CA ASP A 53 -19.73 0.58 -3.54
C ASP A 53 -18.71 -0.07 -2.59
N ALA A 54 -19.18 -0.71 -1.52
CA ALA A 54 -18.28 -1.20 -0.49
C ALA A 54 -17.31 -2.30 -0.97
N ARG A 55 -17.77 -3.17 -1.89
CA ARG A 55 -16.97 -4.30 -2.39
C ARG A 55 -15.95 -3.82 -3.41
N GLU A 56 -16.36 -2.94 -4.32
CA GLU A 56 -15.51 -2.30 -5.31
C GLU A 56 -14.46 -1.42 -4.63
N ALA A 57 -14.84 -0.61 -3.64
CA ALA A 57 -13.92 0.21 -2.86
C ALA A 57 -12.83 -0.63 -2.18
N LEU A 58 -13.20 -1.75 -1.54
CA LEU A 58 -12.24 -2.64 -0.87
C LEU A 58 -11.31 -3.34 -1.87
N LYS A 59 -11.83 -3.76 -3.05
CA LYS A 59 -11.02 -4.35 -4.11
C LYS A 59 -10.02 -3.36 -4.71
N GLU A 60 -10.45 -2.13 -4.98
CA GLU A 60 -9.56 -1.08 -5.49
C GLU A 60 -8.51 -0.69 -4.46
N TRP A 61 -8.88 -0.61 -3.18
CA TRP A 61 -7.93 -0.40 -2.10
C TRP A 61 -6.86 -1.52 -2.01
N LEU A 62 -7.28 -2.78 -2.12
CA LEU A 62 -6.37 -3.93 -2.16
C LEU A 62 -5.43 -3.85 -3.37
N PHE A 63 -5.97 -3.52 -4.55
CA PHE A 63 -5.16 -3.34 -5.75
C PHE A 63 -4.15 -2.21 -5.60
N MET A 64 -4.56 -1.04 -5.11
CA MET A 64 -3.65 0.08 -4.91
C MET A 64 -2.52 -0.26 -3.95
N LEU A 65 -2.83 -0.90 -2.82
CA LEU A 65 -1.80 -1.33 -1.88
C LEU A 65 -0.87 -2.36 -2.50
N THR A 66 -1.40 -3.38 -3.18
CA THR A 66 -0.56 -4.41 -3.78
C THR A 66 0.36 -3.88 -4.88
N TRP A 67 -0.17 -3.00 -5.73
CA TRP A 67 0.54 -2.35 -6.83
C TRP A 67 1.56 -1.32 -6.34
N GLN A 68 1.16 -0.41 -5.44
CA GLN A 68 2.05 0.62 -4.95
C GLN A 68 3.13 0.06 -4.02
N LEU A 69 2.87 -1.04 -3.29
CA LEU A 69 3.85 -1.67 -2.41
C LEU A 69 4.85 -2.58 -3.14
N GLY A 70 4.62 -2.93 -4.41
CA GLY A 70 5.65 -3.55 -5.26
C GLY A 70 6.92 -2.69 -5.41
N ILE A 71 6.82 -1.39 -5.12
CA ILE A 71 7.92 -0.42 -5.20
C ILE A 71 8.67 -0.29 -3.84
N TRP A 72 8.15 -0.84 -2.74
CA TRP A 72 8.60 -0.56 -1.38
C TRP A 72 9.08 -1.82 -0.67
N HIS A 73 10.31 -2.22 -0.99
CA HIS A 73 10.98 -3.37 -0.36
C HIS A 73 10.93 -3.36 1.19
N ASP A 74 10.84 -2.19 1.82
CA ASP A 74 10.95 -2.05 3.27
C ASP A 74 9.61 -2.02 4.02
N LEU A 75 8.46 -1.86 3.34
CA LEU A 75 7.19 -1.70 4.04
C LEU A 75 6.71 -2.98 4.75
N PRO A 76 6.88 -4.18 4.16
CA PRO A 76 6.69 -5.44 4.89
C PRO A 76 7.60 -5.55 6.12
N TYR A 77 8.84 -5.04 6.04
CA TYR A 77 9.78 -5.00 7.15
C TYR A 77 9.34 -4.01 8.23
N CYS A 78 8.85 -2.82 7.86
CA CYS A 78 8.28 -1.82 8.76
C CYS A 78 7.02 -2.30 9.47
N VAL A 79 6.17 -3.09 8.81
CA VAL A 79 4.95 -3.66 9.40
C VAL A 79 5.30 -4.82 10.33
N ALA A 80 6.20 -5.73 9.93
CA ALA A 80 6.71 -6.78 10.79
C ALA A 80 7.43 -6.23 12.03
N SER A 81 8.20 -5.15 11.89
CA SER A 81 8.86 -4.49 13.02
C SER A 81 7.87 -3.78 13.95
N ALA A 82 6.81 -3.16 13.42
CA ALA A 82 5.76 -2.54 14.21
C ALA A 82 4.97 -3.58 15.04
N LYS A 83 4.74 -4.79 14.49
CA LYS A 83 4.15 -5.93 15.23
C LYS A 83 5.06 -6.44 16.35
N ALA A 84 6.38 -6.38 16.16
CA ALA A 84 7.38 -6.81 17.15
C ALA A 84 7.68 -5.75 18.23
N ASN A 85 7.45 -4.46 17.95
CA ASN A 85 7.74 -3.37 18.88
C ASN A 85 6.74 -2.21 18.74
N PRO A 86 5.65 -2.17 19.53
CA PRO A 86 4.59 -1.17 19.41
C PRO A 86 5.02 0.29 19.63
N GLU A 87 6.13 0.51 20.35
CA GLU A 87 6.69 1.85 20.60
C GLU A 87 7.53 2.40 19.43
N SER A 88 7.95 1.54 18.48
CA SER A 88 8.62 1.96 17.24
C SER A 88 7.63 2.31 16.12
N SER A 89 6.35 2.51 16.48
CA SER A 89 5.21 2.72 15.58
C SER A 89 5.59 3.59 14.38
N ASN A 90 5.84 2.92 13.25
CA ASN A 90 5.97 3.62 12.00
C ASN A 90 4.59 4.22 11.70
N THR A 91 4.48 5.54 11.88
CA THR A 91 3.22 6.31 11.72
C THR A 91 2.52 5.99 10.40
N ALA A 92 3.29 5.67 9.35
CA ALA A 92 2.77 5.21 8.06
C ALA A 92 1.96 3.91 8.17
N SER A 93 2.50 2.88 8.82
CA SER A 93 1.82 1.59 8.99
C SER A 93 0.53 1.74 9.80
N ALA A 94 0.55 2.56 10.85
CA ALA A 94 -0.64 2.84 11.66
C ALA A 94 -1.73 3.58 10.87
N GLN A 95 -1.34 4.56 10.04
CA GLN A 95 -2.28 5.27 9.15
C GLN A 95 -2.89 4.34 8.11
N LEU A 96 -2.08 3.45 7.51
CA LEU A 96 -2.55 2.48 6.54
C LEU A 96 -3.51 1.46 7.17
N LEU A 97 -3.21 0.95 8.37
CA LEU A 97 -4.09 0.09 9.14
C LEU A 97 -5.44 0.77 9.42
N THR A 98 -5.39 1.98 9.97
CA THR A 98 -6.58 2.78 10.28
C THR A 98 -7.43 3.03 9.03
N GLN A 99 -6.80 3.28 7.89
CA GLN A 99 -7.53 3.52 6.65
C GLN A 99 -8.14 2.21 6.11
N THR A 100 -7.42 1.09 6.15
CA THR A 100 -7.94 -0.24 5.79
C THR A 100 -9.16 -0.62 6.64
N ASP A 101 -9.13 -0.33 7.94
CA ASP A 101 -10.28 -0.59 8.82
C ASP A 101 -11.55 0.10 8.34
N LYS A 102 -11.47 1.33 7.80
CA LYS A 102 -12.65 2.02 7.26
C LYS A 102 -13.27 1.30 6.07
N PHE A 103 -12.45 0.73 5.17
CA PHE A 103 -12.96 -0.07 4.05
C PHE A 103 -13.61 -1.35 4.55
N LEU A 104 -13.01 -2.02 5.54
CA LEU A 104 -13.56 -3.23 6.13
C LEU A 104 -14.89 -2.96 6.86
N GLU A 105 -15.00 -1.86 7.60
CA GLU A 105 -16.25 -1.46 8.25
C GLU A 105 -17.35 -1.12 7.23
N LYS A 106 -17.01 -0.37 6.17
CA LYS A 106 -17.95 -0.12 5.06
C LYS A 106 -18.42 -1.44 4.44
N ALA A 107 -17.52 -2.38 4.18
CA ALA A 107 -17.85 -3.68 3.62
C ALA A 107 -18.74 -4.53 4.55
N LYS A 108 -18.40 -4.63 5.84
CA LYS A 108 -19.21 -5.34 6.86
C LYS A 108 -20.63 -4.77 6.97
N SER A 109 -20.77 -3.44 6.90
CA SER A 109 -22.09 -2.79 6.97
C SER A 109 -22.98 -3.11 5.75
N SER A 110 -22.36 -3.44 4.62
CA SER A 110 -23.06 -3.80 3.37
C SER A 110 -23.28 -5.29 3.16
N ASP A 111 -22.50 -6.14 3.86
CA ASP A 111 -22.50 -7.59 3.70
C ASP A 111 -22.18 -8.27 5.05
N LEU A 112 -23.22 -8.80 5.71
CA LEU A 112 -23.09 -9.50 6.99
C LEU A 112 -22.32 -10.83 6.88
N THR A 113 -22.02 -11.33 5.68
CA THR A 113 -21.19 -12.53 5.49
C THR A 113 -19.69 -12.25 5.57
N MET A 114 -19.29 -10.97 5.52
CA MET A 114 -17.89 -10.52 5.66
C MET A 114 -17.43 -10.47 7.12
N THR A 115 -17.78 -11.48 7.92
CA THR A 115 -17.36 -11.59 9.32
C THR A 115 -16.04 -12.35 9.43
N GLY A 116 -15.06 -11.78 10.15
CA GLY A 116 -13.82 -12.47 10.54
C GLY A 116 -12.55 -12.01 9.84
N VAL A 117 -12.61 -11.13 8.84
CA VAL A 117 -11.42 -10.53 8.21
C VAL A 117 -11.02 -9.28 8.96
N THR A 118 -9.78 -9.24 9.44
CA THR A 118 -9.17 -8.08 10.11
C THR A 118 -8.29 -7.27 9.14
N ALA A 119 -7.95 -6.03 9.50
CA ALA A 119 -6.97 -5.28 8.72
C ALA A 119 -5.61 -5.99 8.67
N VAL A 120 -5.23 -6.74 9.72
CA VAL A 120 -4.00 -7.52 9.73
C VAL A 120 -4.02 -8.60 8.64
N ASP A 121 -5.10 -9.39 8.55
CA ASP A 121 -5.25 -10.43 7.51
C ASP A 121 -5.17 -9.80 6.10
N PHE A 122 -5.76 -8.61 5.96
CA PHE A 122 -5.72 -7.85 4.72
C PHE A 122 -4.28 -7.43 4.35
N PHE A 123 -3.48 -6.93 5.30
CA PHE A 123 -2.08 -6.58 5.05
C PHE A 123 -1.19 -7.80 4.76
N GLU A 124 -1.45 -8.93 5.40
CA GLU A 124 -0.75 -10.19 5.10
C GLU A 124 -1.04 -10.66 3.66
N LEU A 125 -2.30 -10.54 3.21
CA LEU A 125 -2.68 -10.81 1.83
C LEU A 125 -2.02 -9.83 0.84
N VAL A 126 -2.06 -8.53 1.15
CA VAL A 126 -1.38 -7.48 0.36
C VAL A 126 0.09 -7.84 0.18
N THR A 127 0.79 -8.15 1.27
CA THR A 127 2.22 -8.48 1.25
C THR A 127 2.51 -9.68 0.35
N THR A 128 1.67 -10.72 0.46
CA THR A 128 1.77 -11.93 -0.37
C THR A 128 1.57 -11.62 -1.85
N LEU A 129 0.56 -10.82 -2.19
CA LEU A 129 0.24 -10.44 -3.56
C LEU A 129 1.32 -9.51 -4.16
N SER A 130 1.82 -8.53 -3.40
CA SER A 130 2.90 -7.64 -3.83
C SER A 130 4.16 -8.43 -4.18
N TRP A 131 4.55 -9.38 -3.34
CA TRP A 131 5.69 -10.27 -3.63
C TRP A 131 5.46 -11.09 -4.90
N GLY A 132 4.25 -11.62 -5.09
CA GLY A 132 3.88 -12.36 -6.29
C GLY A 132 3.94 -11.51 -7.56
N ILE A 133 3.41 -10.29 -7.51
CA ILE A 133 3.43 -9.32 -8.63
C ILE A 133 4.87 -9.02 -9.06
N ASP A 134 5.74 -8.67 -8.10
CA ASP A 134 7.15 -8.38 -8.39
C ASP A 134 7.86 -9.61 -8.96
N ARG A 135 7.74 -10.76 -8.28
CA ARG A 135 8.50 -11.96 -8.63
C ARG A 135 8.10 -12.57 -9.98
N LEU A 136 6.83 -12.38 -10.37
CA LEU A 136 6.27 -12.87 -11.62
C LEU A 136 6.36 -11.84 -12.76
N GLY A 137 6.78 -10.61 -12.48
CA GLY A 137 6.92 -9.55 -13.48
C GLY A 137 5.58 -9.09 -14.04
N ASP A 138 4.57 -9.04 -13.18
CA ASP A 138 3.21 -8.68 -13.58
C ASP A 138 3.11 -7.23 -14.07
N ASP A 139 2.33 -7.02 -15.13
CA ASP A 139 1.82 -5.71 -15.50
C ASP A 139 0.55 -5.36 -14.69
N GLU A 140 0.05 -4.13 -14.84
CA GLU A 140 -1.14 -3.68 -14.11
C GLU A 140 -2.37 -4.60 -14.32
N PRO A 141 -2.72 -5.01 -15.56
CA PRO A 141 -3.81 -5.96 -15.78
C PRO A 141 -3.63 -7.30 -15.05
N ALA A 142 -2.42 -7.87 -15.06
CA ALA A 142 -2.12 -9.11 -14.34
C ALA A 142 -2.29 -8.94 -12.83
N ALA A 143 -1.79 -7.83 -12.26
CA ALA A 143 -1.95 -7.51 -10.84
C ALA A 143 -3.43 -7.37 -10.44
N ARG A 144 -4.24 -6.64 -11.22
CA ARG A 144 -5.70 -6.52 -10.99
C ARG A 144 -6.41 -7.88 -11.04
N ARG A 145 -5.98 -8.75 -11.96
CA ARG A 145 -6.50 -10.12 -12.06
C ARG A 145 -6.17 -10.94 -10.82
N ARG A 146 -4.95 -10.84 -10.27
CA ARG A 146 -4.58 -11.54 -9.03
C ARG A 146 -5.41 -11.07 -7.83
N VAL A 147 -5.58 -9.77 -7.67
CA VAL A 147 -6.42 -9.16 -6.63
C VAL A 147 -7.86 -9.67 -6.74
N THR A 148 -8.39 -9.72 -7.96
CA THR A 148 -9.74 -10.25 -8.20
C THR A 148 -9.84 -11.73 -7.83
N ILE A 149 -8.86 -12.56 -8.16
CA ILE A 149 -8.86 -13.99 -7.80
C ILE A 149 -8.74 -14.18 -6.29
N ALA A 150 -7.84 -13.43 -5.64
CA ALA A 150 -7.62 -13.51 -4.20
C ALA A 150 -8.88 -13.13 -3.39
N THR A 151 -9.70 -12.24 -3.94
CA THR A 151 -10.97 -11.78 -3.32
C THR A 151 -12.20 -12.50 -3.82
N ALA A 152 -12.07 -13.40 -4.81
CA ALA A 152 -13.20 -14.18 -5.33
C ALA A 152 -13.66 -15.28 -4.35
N GLY A 153 -12.92 -15.51 -3.27
CA GLY A 153 -13.14 -16.54 -2.26
C GLY A 153 -13.39 -17.91 -2.89
N ILE A 154 -12.28 -18.56 -3.25
CA ILE A 154 -12.20 -19.82 -4.02
C ILE A 154 -13.11 -20.94 -3.44
N PHE A 155 -13.50 -20.84 -2.16
CA PHE A 155 -14.36 -21.82 -1.48
C PHE A 155 -15.57 -21.20 -0.76
N HIS A 156 -16.19 -20.11 -1.25
CA HIS A 156 -17.32 -19.44 -0.58
C HIS A 156 -18.52 -20.36 -0.25
N ALA A 157 -18.41 -21.02 0.91
CA ALA A 157 -19.38 -21.38 1.94
C ALA A 157 -18.69 -22.43 2.85
N VAL A 158 -17.72 -22.03 3.68
CA VAL A 158 -17.49 -22.83 4.90
C VAL A 158 -18.57 -22.38 5.87
N LYS A 159 -19.62 -23.21 5.91
CA LYS A 159 -20.77 -23.11 6.82
C LYS A 159 -20.34 -22.92 8.27
#